data_AF-A0A7C5CR39-F1
#
_entry.id   AF-A0A7C5CR39-F1
#
_cell.length_a   1.000
_cell.length_b   1.000
_cell.length_c   1.000
_cell.angle_alpha   90.00
_cell.angle_beta   90.00
_cell.angle_gamma   90.00
#
_symmetry.space_group_name_H-M   'P 1'
#
loop_
_entity.id
_entity.type
_entity.pdbx_description
1 polymer ?
#
loop_
_entity_poly.entity_id
_entity_poly.type
_entity_poly.pdbx_seq_one_letter_code
_entity_poly.pdbx_strand_id
1 'polypeptide(L)' 'MAKRDYYEVLGVSKTADEAELKKAFRRLSMKYHPDRNPD' A
#
# COMPACT_ATOMS: atom_id res chain seq x y z
N MET A 1 -8.67 -9.75 -18.04
CA MET A 1 -7.68 -9.03 -17.21
C MET A 1 -8.28 -8.93 -15.81
N ALA A 2 -7.77 -9.67 -14.83
CA ALA A 2 -8.30 -9.63 -13.47
C ALA A 2 -8.14 -8.20 -12.92
N LYS A 3 -9.22 -7.63 -12.40
CA LYS A 3 -9.23 -6.32 -11.75
C LYS A 3 -8.18 -6.34 -10.64
N ARG A 4 -7.21 -5.42 -10.67
CA ARG A 4 -6.21 -5.33 -9.59
C ARG A 4 -6.93 -5.08 -8.27
N ASP A 5 -6.68 -5.95 -7.29
CA ASP A 5 -7.24 -5.78 -5.95
C ASP A 5 -6.34 -4.80 -5.18
N TYR A 6 -6.78 -3.54 -5.08
CA TYR A 6 -6.03 -2.50 -4.39
C TYR A 6 -5.84 -2.79 -2.90
N TYR A 7 -6.77 -3.53 -2.29
CA TYR A 7 -6.68 -3.90 -0.88
C TYR A 7 -5.59 -4.96 -0.68
N GLU A 8 -5.47 -5.92 -1.61
CA GLU A 8 -4.35 -6.87 -1.59
C GLU A 8 -3.00 -6.19 -1.83
N VAL A 9 -2.94 -5.22 -2.76
CA VAL A 9 -1.72 -4.45 -3.02
C VAL A 9 -1.28 -3.67 -1.78
N LEU A 10 -2.22 -3.05 -1.07
CA LEU A 10 -1.94 -2.37 0.20
C LEU A 10 -1.73 -3.34 1.37
N GLY A 11 -2.08 -4.62 1.21
CA GLY A 11 -2.03 -5.64 2.25
C GLY A 11 -3.02 -5.37 3.40
N VAL A 12 -4.21 -4.86 3.07
CA VAL A 12 -5.27 -4.50 4.02
C VAL A 12 -6.58 -5.21 3.69
N SER A 13 -7.49 -5.30 4.66
CA SER A 13 -8.83 -5.83 4.44
C SER A 13 -9.64 -4.90 3.52
N LYS A 14 -10.64 -5.46 2.81
CA LYS A 14 -11.64 -4.67 2.07
C LYS A 14 -12.53 -3.82 2.98
N THR A 15 -12.55 -4.14 4.27
CA THR A 15 -13.25 -3.41 5.32
C THR A 15 -12.33 -2.46 6.10
N ALA A 16 -11.10 -2.25 5.63
CA ALA A 16 -10.13 -1.41 6.32
C ALA A 16 -10.62 0.05 6.41
N ASP A 17 -10.34 0.68 7.54
CA ASP A 17 -10.69 2.07 7.77
C ASP A 17 -9.67 3.03 7.10
N GLU A 18 -10.01 4.32 7.08
CA GLU A 18 -9.14 5.34 6.47
C GLU A 18 -7.76 5.42 7.15
N ALA A 19 -7.69 5.15 8.46
CA ALA A 19 -6.46 5.22 9.23
C ALA A 19 -5.52 4.05 8.86
N GLU A 20 -6.06 2.84 8.73
CA GLU A 20 -5.37 1.63 8.27
C GLU A 20 -4.86 1.81 6.85
N LEU A 21 -5.68 2.34 5.94
CA LEU A 21 -5.27 2.64 4.56
C LEU A 21 -4.09 3.62 4.53
N LYS A 22 -4.16 4.72 5.28
CA LYS A 22 -3.08 5.71 5.37
C LYS A 22 -1.80 5.12 5.98
N LYS A 23 -1.93 4.23 6.96
CA LYS A 23 -0.78 3.56 7.60
C LYS A 23 -0.11 2.57 6.66
N ALA A 24 -0.90 1.74 5.98
CA ALA A 24 -0.43 0.76 5.01
C ALA A 24 0.29 1.44 3.83
N PHE A 25 -0.32 2.51 3.29
CA PHE A 25 0.28 3.32 2.23
C PHE A 25 1.63 3.90 2.66
N ARG A 26 1.70 4.58 3.82
CA ARG A 26 2.97 5.15 4.31
C ARG A 26 4.08 4.12 4.44
N ARG A 27 3.76 2.93 4.97
CA ARG A 27 4.72 1.83 5.12
C ARG A 27 5.27 1.37 3.77
N LEU A 28 4.38 1.15 2.78
CA LEU A 28 4.79 0.71 1.45
C LEU A 28 5.56 1.80 0.71
N SER A 29 5.10 3.05 0.79
CA SER A 29 5.78 4.19 0.17
C SER A 29 7.18 4.39 0.72
N MET A 30 7.40 4.19 2.03
CA MET A 30 8.76 4.27 2.59
C MET A 30 9.66 3.11 2.15
N LYS A 31 9.09 1.92 1.96
CA LYS A 31 9.81 0.71 1.53
C LYS A 31 10.25 0.81 0.06
N TYR A 32 9.38 1.34 -0.79
CA TYR A 32 9.58 1.43 -2.24
C TYR A 32 9.83 2.87 -2.70
N HIS A 33 10.23 3.77 -1.79
CA HIS A 33 10.49 5.16 -2.16
C HIS A 33 11.73 5.21 -3.06
N PRO A 34 11.66 5.81 -4.26
CA PRO A 34 12.81 5.92 -5.15
C PRO A 34 13.99 6.63 -4.49
N ASP A 35 13.73 7.68 -3.70
CA ASP A 35 14.80 8.39 -2.97
C ASP A 35 15.47 7.57 -1.86
N ARG A 36 14.77 6.57 -1.29
CA ARG A 36 15.32 5.74 -0.18
C ARG A 36 15.87 4.41 -0.66
N ASN A 37 15.41 3.93 -1.81
CA ASN A 37 15.90 2.72 -2.45
C ASN A 37 16.19 3.05 -3.93
N PRO A 38 17.28 3.78 -4.20
CA PRO A 38 17.68 4.13 -5.55
C PRO A 38 18.37 2.91 -6.20
N ASP A 39 17.58 2.02 -6.80
CA ASP A 39 18.05 1.03 -7.78
C ASP A 39 17.69 1.51 -9.20
#